data_AF-A0A934ZZN8-F1
#
_entry.id   AF-A0A934ZZN8-F1
#
_cell.length_a   1.000
_cell.length_b   1.000
_cell.length_c   1.000
_cell.angle_alpha   90.00
_cell.angle_beta   90.00
_cell.angle_gamma   90.00
#
_symmetry.space_group_name_H-M   'P 1'
#
loop_
_entity.id
_entity.type
_entity.pdbx_description
1 polymer ?
#
loop_
_entity_poly.entity_id
_entity_poly.type
_entity_poly.pdbx_seq_one_letter_code
_entity_poly.pdbx_strand_id
1 'polypeptide(L)'
;MLRSLNVRLIAVDRPGMGLSDFQPNRRLLDFPNDLLALADHLAIERFAILAYSLGGIHGLACARAISERLTKVGIVSGAALFTEPELMTNINEGTRKFLTMPRDNPFAARLFLGMMAGMIRFAPKLMTASAASNLPAPDRPIAADSKFQAGFVYMLREALRNGTRGAFDESLLAVTDYGFRLQDIQAPIQLWHGEADQNVPVEMARFAESALPKCEAGFYPNEGHLSLFKKYAAEFIRALV
;
A
#
# COMPACT_ATOMS: atom_id res chain seq x y z
N MET A 1 11.00 -18.68 -7.19
CA MET A 1 10.84 -17.31 -7.72
C MET A 1 11.95 -16.38 -7.24
N LEU A 2 12.02 -15.95 -5.98
CA LEU A 2 13.04 -14.96 -5.55
C LEU A 2 14.49 -15.44 -5.76
N ARG A 3 14.79 -16.70 -5.39
CA ARG A 3 16.12 -17.31 -5.62
C ARG A 3 16.52 -17.37 -7.09
N SER A 4 15.58 -17.67 -7.99
CA SER A 4 15.83 -17.71 -9.43
C SER A 4 15.99 -16.33 -10.06
N LEU A 5 15.56 -15.27 -9.36
CA LEU A 5 15.76 -13.87 -9.76
C LEU A 5 16.97 -13.24 -9.05
N ASN A 6 17.69 -14.00 -8.22
CA ASN A 6 18.78 -13.49 -7.36
C ASN A 6 18.38 -12.30 -6.47
N VAL A 7 17.14 -12.31 -5.96
CA VAL A 7 16.58 -11.22 -5.13
C VAL A 7 16.65 -11.56 -3.65
N ARG A 8 17.23 -10.65 -2.87
CA ARG A 8 17.05 -10.58 -1.40
C ARG A 8 15.85 -9.68 -1.09
N LEU A 9 14.70 -10.28 -0.77
CA LEU A 9 13.51 -9.53 -0.37
C LEU A 9 13.59 -9.19 1.12
N ILE A 10 13.41 -7.92 1.46
CA ILE A 10 13.29 -7.41 2.82
C ILE A 10 11.90 -6.78 2.93
N ALA A 11 11.03 -7.36 3.75
CA ALA A 11 9.72 -6.80 4.07
C ALA A 11 9.82 -6.09 5.42
N VAL A 12 9.39 -4.83 5.47
CA VAL A 12 9.50 -3.99 6.66
C VAL A 12 8.13 -3.75 7.27
N ASP A 13 8.07 -3.80 8.59
CA ASP A 13 6.93 -3.28 9.34
C ASP A 13 7.03 -1.77 9.43
N ARG A 14 5.97 -1.05 9.07
CA ARG A 14 5.92 0.41 9.19
C ARG A 14 5.80 0.83 10.66
N PRO A 15 6.24 2.05 11.03
CA PRO A 15 6.12 2.55 12.40
C PRO A 15 4.75 2.31 13.03
N GLY A 16 4.75 1.69 14.22
CA GLY A 16 3.54 1.34 14.97
C GLY A 16 2.78 0.09 14.49
N MET A 17 3.30 -0.61 13.48
CA MET A 17 2.79 -1.89 13.00
C MET A 17 3.79 -3.02 13.29
N GLY A 18 3.30 -4.24 13.47
CA GLY A 18 4.17 -5.41 13.64
C GLY A 18 5.20 -5.19 14.74
N LEU A 19 6.47 -5.45 14.44
CA LEU A 19 7.58 -5.30 15.40
C LEU A 19 8.19 -3.90 15.45
N SER A 20 7.76 -2.98 14.58
CA SER A 20 8.31 -1.62 14.55
C SER A 20 7.71 -0.73 15.62
N ASP A 21 8.57 0.06 16.26
CA ASP A 21 8.18 1.03 17.27
C ASP A 21 7.23 2.11 16.70
N PHE A 22 6.45 2.70 17.59
CA PHE A 22 5.57 3.80 17.23
C PHE A 22 6.34 5.11 17.07
N GLN A 23 6.11 5.82 15.97
CA GLN A 23 6.68 7.16 15.74
C GLN A 23 5.61 8.25 15.99
N PRO A 24 5.79 9.13 17.00
CA PRO A 24 4.86 10.21 17.26
C PRO A 24 4.94 11.31 16.20
N ASN A 25 3.78 11.90 15.86
CA ASN A 25 3.64 13.01 14.90
C ASN A 25 4.27 12.74 13.53
N ARG A 26 4.27 11.48 13.11
CA ARG A 26 4.86 11.02 11.86
C ARG A 26 4.22 11.71 10.66
N ARG A 27 5.07 12.13 9.74
CA ARG A 27 4.75 12.58 8.39
C ARG A 27 5.18 11.49 7.40
N LEU A 28 4.59 11.52 6.21
CA LEU A 28 4.93 10.56 5.17
C LEU A 28 6.42 10.60 4.79
N LEU A 29 7.00 11.81 4.76
CA LEU A 29 8.43 12.05 4.47
C LEU A 29 9.39 11.63 5.60
N ASP A 30 8.90 11.13 6.73
CA ASP A 30 9.79 10.58 7.77
C ASP A 30 10.18 9.13 7.49
N PHE A 31 9.31 8.36 6.82
CA PHE A 31 9.54 6.94 6.52
C PHE A 31 10.81 6.64 5.69
N PRO A 32 11.22 7.48 4.72
CA PRO A 32 12.49 7.28 4.02
C PRO A 32 13.69 7.17 4.96
N ASN A 33 13.70 7.88 6.10
CA ASN A 33 14.80 7.81 7.07
C ASN A 33 14.89 6.43 7.74
N ASP A 34 13.76 5.78 8.02
CA ASP A 34 13.74 4.42 8.56
C ASP A 34 14.37 3.43 7.56
N LEU A 35 14.07 3.59 6.26
CA LEU A 35 14.66 2.76 5.22
C LEU A 35 16.16 3.01 5.06
N LEU A 36 16.62 4.26 5.16
CA LEU A 36 18.05 4.57 5.17
C LEU A 36 18.76 3.91 6.35
N ALA A 37 18.22 4.08 7.55
CA ALA A 37 18.80 3.49 8.76
C ALA A 37 18.86 1.95 8.67
N LEU A 38 17.81 1.32 8.16
CA LEU A 38 17.80 -0.12 7.92
C LEU A 38 18.82 -0.53 6.84
N ALA A 39 18.87 0.18 5.71
CA ALA A 39 19.80 -0.12 4.64
C ALA A 39 21.26 0.00 5.10
N ASP A 40 21.58 1.06 5.84
CA ASP A 40 22.91 1.29 6.39
C ASP A 40 23.29 0.21 7.41
N HIS A 41 22.36 -0.18 8.29
CA HIS A 41 22.56 -1.28 9.24
C HIS A 41 22.83 -2.62 8.53
N LEU A 42 22.17 -2.87 7.40
CA LEU A 42 22.35 -4.07 6.59
C LEU A 42 23.50 -3.97 5.58
N ALA A 43 24.23 -2.85 5.57
CA ALA A 43 25.28 -2.52 4.60
C ALA A 43 24.82 -2.60 3.14
N ILE A 44 23.63 -2.07 2.84
CA ILE A 44 23.03 -2.01 1.52
C ILE A 44 23.18 -0.59 0.96
N GLU A 45 24.07 -0.42 -0.01
CA GLU A 45 24.35 0.89 -0.61
C GLU A 45 23.17 1.41 -1.44
N ARG A 46 22.60 0.58 -2.32
CA ARG A 46 21.43 0.94 -3.14
C ARG A 46 20.44 -0.22 -3.21
N PHE A 47 19.15 0.09 -3.31
CA PHE A 47 18.08 -0.91 -3.32
C PHE A 47 16.89 -0.49 -4.18
N ALA A 48 16.08 -1.46 -4.60
CA ALA A 48 14.79 -1.19 -5.23
C ALA A 48 13.67 -1.22 -4.19
N ILE A 49 12.60 -0.46 -4.44
CA ILE A 49 11.37 -0.52 -3.65
C ILE A 49 10.27 -1.16 -4.48
N LEU A 50 9.59 -2.15 -3.92
CA LEU A 50 8.31 -2.66 -4.42
C LEU A 50 7.23 -2.30 -3.40
N ALA A 51 6.40 -1.33 -3.75
CA ALA A 51 5.29 -0.86 -2.96
C ALA A 51 3.97 -1.48 -3.46
N TYR A 52 3.10 -1.86 -2.54
CA TYR A 52 1.79 -2.41 -2.85
C TYR A 52 0.69 -1.64 -2.11
N SER A 53 -0.39 -1.29 -2.81
CA SER A 53 -1.56 -0.64 -2.21
C SER A 53 -1.18 0.65 -1.46
N LEU A 54 -1.56 0.81 -0.19
CA LEU A 54 -1.13 1.90 0.68
C LEU A 54 0.39 2.03 0.83
N GLY A 55 1.17 1.01 0.49
CA GLY A 55 2.64 1.14 0.39
C GLY A 55 3.06 2.15 -0.69
N GLY A 56 2.20 2.45 -1.67
CA GLY A 56 2.50 3.34 -2.79
C GLY A 56 2.92 4.75 -2.37
N ILE A 57 2.21 5.38 -1.43
CA ILE A 57 2.58 6.71 -0.91
C ILE A 57 3.96 6.69 -0.24
N HIS A 58 4.31 5.58 0.42
CA HIS A 58 5.62 5.40 1.03
C HIS A 58 6.70 5.23 -0.03
N GLY A 59 6.42 4.48 -1.10
CA GLY A 59 7.30 4.36 -2.26
C GLY A 59 7.55 5.69 -2.95
N LEU A 60 6.51 6.51 -3.13
CA LEU A 60 6.60 7.86 -3.70
C LEU A 60 7.39 8.82 -2.78
N ALA A 61 7.17 8.73 -1.47
CA ALA A 61 7.93 9.51 -0.50
C ALA A 61 9.42 9.16 -0.53
N CYS A 62 9.77 7.88 -0.66
CA CYS A 62 11.15 7.44 -0.82
C CYS A 62 11.74 7.93 -2.15
N ALA A 63 10.98 7.79 -3.25
CA ALA A 63 11.37 8.31 -4.56
C ALA A 63 11.63 9.83 -4.54
N ARG A 64 10.90 10.57 -3.69
CA ARG A 64 11.08 12.01 -3.50
C ARG A 64 12.28 12.35 -2.64
N ALA A 65 12.52 11.61 -1.56
CA ALA A 65 13.44 12.00 -0.49
C ALA A 65 14.83 11.39 -0.61
N ILE A 66 14.95 10.17 -1.14
CA ILE A 66 16.18 9.35 -1.08
C ILE A 66 16.52 8.71 -2.43
N SER A 67 16.15 9.38 -3.53
CA SER A 67 16.26 8.85 -4.90
C SER A 67 17.64 8.30 -5.27
N GLU A 68 18.70 8.86 -4.70
CA GLU A 68 20.09 8.45 -4.88
C GLU A 68 20.39 7.05 -4.31
N ARG A 69 19.66 6.63 -3.29
CA ARG A 69 19.74 5.29 -2.69
C ARG A 69 18.87 4.27 -3.42
N LEU A 70 18.01 4.73 -4.32
CA LEU A 70 17.07 3.86 -5.04
C LEU A 70 17.60 3.48 -6.41
N THR A 71 17.50 2.20 -6.75
CA THR A 71 17.74 1.73 -8.13
C THR A 71 16.50 1.91 -8.99
N LYS A 72 15.33 1.51 -8.46
CA LYS A 72 14.00 1.65 -9.08
C LYS A 72 12.91 1.68 -7.99
N VAL A 73 11.76 2.26 -8.32
CA VAL A 73 10.55 2.19 -7.50
C VAL A 73 9.42 1.61 -8.33
N GLY A 74 8.88 0.47 -7.88
CA GLY A 74 7.71 -0.18 -8.44
C GLY A 74 6.51 -0.02 -7.51
N ILE A 75 5.37 0.33 -8.07
CA ILE A 75 4.11 0.53 -7.36
C ILE A 75 3.07 -0.39 -7.98
N VAL A 76 2.50 -1.29 -7.18
CA VAL A 76 1.44 -2.21 -7.62
C VAL A 76 0.14 -1.87 -6.90
N SER A 77 -0.94 -1.64 -7.65
CA SER A 77 -2.27 -1.35 -7.12
C SER A 77 -2.31 -0.22 -6.08
N GLY A 78 -1.40 0.75 -6.20
CA GLY A 78 -1.01 1.63 -5.10
C GLY A 78 -0.76 3.08 -5.51
N ALA A 79 -1.65 3.67 -6.31
CA ALA A 79 -1.56 5.10 -6.63
C ALA A 79 -2.48 5.88 -5.71
N ALA A 80 -2.07 6.11 -4.47
CA ALA A 80 -2.90 6.80 -3.49
C ALA A 80 -2.72 8.32 -3.62
N LEU A 81 -3.76 8.99 -4.10
CA LEU A 81 -3.91 10.45 -4.12
C LEU A 81 -5.25 10.83 -3.50
N PHE A 82 -5.42 10.51 -2.22
CA PHE A 82 -6.63 10.88 -1.49
C PHE A 82 -6.64 12.37 -1.10
N THR A 83 -5.56 13.09 -1.44
CA THR A 83 -5.39 14.54 -1.24
C THR A 83 -5.94 15.37 -2.40
N GLU A 84 -6.16 14.77 -3.58
CA GLU A 84 -6.66 15.48 -4.76
C GLU A 84 -8.19 15.52 -4.79
N PRO A 85 -8.83 16.70 -4.64
CA PRO A 85 -10.29 16.79 -4.53
C PRO A 85 -11.04 16.22 -5.73
N GLU A 86 -10.50 16.40 -6.94
CA GLU A 86 -11.11 15.91 -8.19
C GLU A 86 -11.17 14.39 -8.23
N LEU A 87 -10.11 13.71 -7.79
CA LEU A 87 -10.11 12.24 -7.71
C LEU A 87 -11.10 11.75 -6.67
N MET A 88 -11.24 12.46 -5.56
CA MET A 88 -12.23 12.12 -4.55
C MET A 88 -13.65 12.29 -5.10
N THR A 89 -13.93 13.23 -6.03
CA THR A 89 -15.27 13.43 -6.60
C THR A 89 -15.83 12.25 -7.38
N ASN A 90 -14.97 11.51 -8.08
CA ASN A 90 -15.38 10.38 -8.94
C ASN A 90 -15.48 9.04 -8.21
N ILE A 91 -15.17 9.02 -6.91
CA ILE A 91 -15.28 7.82 -6.08
C ILE A 91 -16.66 7.78 -5.43
N ASN A 92 -17.25 6.57 -5.40
CA ASN A 92 -18.53 6.34 -4.75
C ASN A 92 -18.50 6.83 -3.28
N GLU A 93 -19.65 7.31 -2.79
CA GLU A 93 -19.75 7.99 -1.50
C GLU A 93 -19.30 7.10 -0.33
N GLY A 94 -19.57 5.80 -0.39
CA GLY A 94 -19.15 4.83 0.63
C GLY A 94 -17.64 4.72 0.76
N THR A 95 -16.96 4.49 -0.37
CA THR A 95 -15.50 4.44 -0.44
C THR A 95 -14.89 5.78 -0.03
N ARG A 96 -15.44 6.91 -0.50
CA ARG A 96 -14.96 8.24 -0.08
C ARG A 96 -15.03 8.43 1.43
N LYS A 97 -16.20 8.19 2.04
CA LYS A 97 -16.40 8.31 3.49
C LYS A 97 -15.45 7.40 4.26
N PHE A 98 -15.25 6.17 3.78
CA PHE A 98 -14.31 5.24 4.39
C PHE A 98 -12.88 5.80 4.39
N LEU A 99 -12.41 6.28 3.23
CA LEU A 99 -11.07 6.82 3.06
C LEU A 99 -10.83 8.06 3.91
N THR A 100 -11.78 9.00 3.97
CA THR A 100 -11.61 10.25 4.72
C THR A 100 -11.98 10.16 6.19
N MET A 101 -12.58 9.03 6.63
CA MET A 101 -13.02 8.83 8.01
C MET A 101 -11.95 9.13 9.07
N PRO A 102 -10.67 8.72 8.92
CA PRO A 102 -9.65 9.01 9.93
C PRO A 102 -9.44 10.50 10.18
N ARG A 103 -9.60 11.33 9.13
CA ARG A 103 -9.46 12.79 9.19
C ARG A 103 -10.75 13.45 9.67
N ASP A 104 -11.89 13.06 9.08
CA ASP A 104 -13.15 13.78 9.27
C ASP A 104 -13.88 13.34 10.57
N ASN A 105 -13.71 12.09 11.01
CA ASN A 105 -14.25 11.58 12.27
C ASN A 105 -13.29 10.55 12.92
N PRO A 106 -12.23 11.04 13.59
CA PRO A 106 -11.22 10.18 14.23
C PRO A 106 -11.78 9.18 15.23
N PHE A 107 -12.84 9.55 15.95
CA PHE A 107 -13.49 8.66 16.92
C PHE A 107 -14.16 7.47 16.22
N ALA A 108 -14.93 7.72 15.15
CA ALA A 108 -15.56 6.66 14.37
C ALA A 108 -14.52 5.73 13.73
N ALA A 109 -13.42 6.28 13.18
CA ALA A 109 -12.34 5.47 12.62
C ALA A 109 -11.67 4.57 13.66
N ARG A 110 -11.44 5.07 14.89
CA ARG A 110 -10.92 4.25 16.00
C ARG A 110 -11.87 3.12 16.39
N LEU A 111 -13.18 3.40 16.45
CA LEU A 111 -14.19 2.39 16.74
C LEU A 111 -14.22 1.32 15.64
N PHE A 112 -14.21 1.73 14.37
CA PHE A 112 -14.19 0.84 13.21
C PHE A 112 -12.96 -0.09 13.24
N LEU A 113 -11.76 0.47 13.45
CA LEU A 113 -10.54 -0.33 13.53
C LEU A 113 -10.55 -1.27 14.75
N GLY A 114 -11.10 -0.83 15.89
CA GLY A 114 -11.27 -1.67 17.07
C GLY A 114 -12.19 -2.86 16.81
N MET A 115 -13.32 -2.64 16.14
CA MET A 115 -14.21 -3.70 15.68
C MET A 115 -13.51 -4.66 14.72
N MET A 116 -12.75 -4.13 13.77
CA MET A 116 -11.99 -4.95 12.81
C MET A 116 -10.94 -5.82 13.51
N ALA A 117 -10.18 -5.24 14.46
CA ALA A 117 -9.22 -5.97 15.28
C ALA A 117 -9.90 -7.08 16.11
N GLY A 118 -11.09 -6.81 16.65
CA GLY A 118 -11.93 -7.81 17.32
C GLY A 118 -12.32 -8.97 16.39
N MET A 119 -12.78 -8.68 15.17
CA MET A 119 -13.10 -9.71 14.17
C MET A 119 -11.88 -10.54 13.79
N ILE A 120 -10.73 -9.92 13.55
CA ILE A 120 -9.48 -10.62 13.22
C ILE A 120 -9.06 -11.58 14.35
N ARG A 121 -9.23 -11.16 15.61
CA ARG A 121 -8.86 -11.96 16.78
C ARG A 121 -9.84 -13.09 17.04
N PHE A 122 -11.14 -12.78 17.11
CA PHE A 122 -12.16 -13.67 17.66
C PHE A 122 -13.06 -14.32 16.58
N ALA A 123 -13.18 -13.72 15.40
CA ALA A 123 -14.03 -14.21 14.32
C ALA A 123 -13.32 -14.16 12.95
N PRO A 124 -12.15 -14.80 12.78
CA PRO A 124 -11.33 -14.66 11.57
C PRO A 124 -12.05 -15.12 10.30
N LYS A 125 -12.94 -16.12 10.38
CA LYS A 125 -13.77 -16.54 9.24
C LYS A 125 -14.77 -15.48 8.81
N LEU A 126 -15.32 -14.72 9.76
CA LEU A 126 -16.20 -13.60 9.46
C LEU A 126 -15.40 -12.46 8.81
N MET A 127 -14.17 -12.21 9.28
CA MET A 127 -13.27 -11.24 8.66
C MET A 127 -12.96 -11.59 7.20
N THR A 128 -12.61 -12.85 6.91
CA THR A 128 -12.31 -13.26 5.52
C THR A 128 -13.56 -13.26 4.64
N ALA A 129 -14.71 -13.67 5.16
CA ALA A 129 -15.98 -13.60 4.43
C ALA A 129 -16.37 -12.15 4.10
N SER A 130 -16.22 -11.23 5.07
CA SER A 130 -16.46 -9.80 4.88
C SER A 130 -15.47 -9.18 3.88
N ALA A 131 -14.19 -9.54 3.94
CA ALA A 131 -13.21 -9.06 2.96
C ALA A 131 -13.49 -9.56 1.53
N ALA A 132 -14.14 -10.71 1.40
CA ALA A 132 -14.46 -11.32 0.11
C ALA A 132 -15.80 -10.86 -0.49
N SER A 133 -16.69 -10.22 0.27
CA SER A 133 -18.08 -10.01 -0.12
C SER A 133 -18.27 -9.07 -1.32
N ASN A 134 -17.32 -8.16 -1.56
CA ASN A 134 -17.38 -7.16 -2.62
C ASN A 134 -16.15 -7.18 -3.54
N LEU A 135 -15.52 -8.35 -3.70
CA LEU A 135 -14.38 -8.45 -4.59
C LEU A 135 -14.78 -8.52 -6.08
N PRO A 136 -14.02 -7.83 -6.95
CA PRO A 136 -14.20 -7.97 -8.39
C PRO A 136 -13.95 -9.43 -8.81
N ALA A 137 -14.57 -9.86 -9.91
CA ALA A 137 -14.49 -11.23 -10.41
C ALA A 137 -13.08 -11.87 -10.41
N PRO A 138 -12.00 -11.18 -10.87
CA PRO A 138 -10.66 -11.77 -10.89
C PRO A 138 -10.06 -12.04 -9.49
N ASP A 139 -10.50 -11.34 -8.45
CA ASP A 139 -9.96 -11.49 -7.09
C ASP A 139 -10.65 -12.62 -6.29
N ARG A 140 -11.88 -13.00 -6.69
CA ARG A 140 -12.69 -13.99 -5.93
C ARG A 140 -12.02 -15.36 -5.77
N PRO A 141 -11.40 -15.97 -6.81
CA PRO A 141 -10.74 -17.26 -6.64
C PRO A 141 -9.56 -17.22 -5.65
N ILE A 142 -8.88 -16.07 -5.57
CA ILE A 142 -7.74 -15.88 -4.67
C ILE A 142 -8.23 -15.74 -3.23
N ALA A 143 -9.28 -14.94 -3.01
CA ALA A 143 -9.86 -14.77 -1.68
C ALA A 143 -10.57 -16.04 -1.16
N ALA A 144 -11.00 -16.94 -2.06
CA ALA A 144 -11.55 -18.24 -1.70
C ALA A 144 -10.47 -19.28 -1.31
N ASP A 145 -9.20 -19.05 -1.68
CA ASP A 145 -8.12 -19.97 -1.35
C ASP A 145 -7.81 -19.98 0.16
N SER A 146 -7.86 -21.17 0.76
CA SER A 146 -7.67 -21.34 2.21
C SER A 146 -6.28 -20.91 2.70
N LYS A 147 -5.22 -21.10 1.89
CA LYS A 147 -3.87 -20.67 2.25
C LYS A 147 -3.76 -19.15 2.22
N PHE A 148 -4.36 -18.51 1.22
CA PHE A 148 -4.48 -17.05 1.15
C PHE A 148 -5.23 -16.51 2.37
N GLN A 149 -6.40 -17.06 2.70
CA GLN A 149 -7.18 -16.65 3.88
C GLN A 149 -6.38 -16.76 5.18
N ALA A 150 -5.69 -17.88 5.39
CA ALA A 150 -4.87 -18.09 6.58
C ALA A 150 -3.71 -17.07 6.65
N GLY A 151 -3.01 -16.85 5.53
CA GLY A 151 -1.94 -15.87 5.43
C GLY A 151 -2.42 -14.43 5.63
N PHE A 152 -3.59 -14.09 5.09
CA PHE A 152 -4.22 -12.79 5.25
C PHE A 152 -4.56 -12.49 6.71
N VAL A 153 -5.21 -13.44 7.40
CA VAL A 153 -5.51 -13.31 8.84
C VAL A 153 -4.23 -13.22 9.67
N TYR A 154 -3.20 -14.01 9.36
CA TYR A 154 -1.90 -13.94 10.03
C TYR A 154 -1.27 -12.55 9.87
N MET A 155 -1.20 -12.04 8.64
CA MET A 155 -0.64 -10.73 8.34
C MET A 155 -1.40 -9.61 9.06
N LEU A 156 -2.72 -9.65 9.08
CA LEU A 156 -3.52 -8.66 9.81
C LEU A 156 -3.32 -8.72 11.33
N ARG A 157 -3.17 -9.92 11.91
CA ARG A 157 -2.86 -10.08 13.34
C ARG A 157 -1.50 -9.50 13.68
N GLU A 158 -0.52 -9.78 12.85
CA GLU A 158 0.85 -9.28 13.04
C GLU A 158 0.87 -7.75 12.91
N ALA A 159 0.27 -7.20 11.86
CA ALA A 159 0.11 -5.77 11.65
C ALA A 159 -0.50 -5.04 12.86
N LEU A 160 -1.48 -5.67 13.52
CA LEU A 160 -2.22 -5.10 14.65
C LEU A 160 -1.76 -5.62 16.02
N ARG A 161 -0.58 -6.24 16.11
CA ARG A 161 -0.11 -6.87 17.36
C ARG A 161 0.03 -5.88 18.51
N ASN A 162 0.37 -4.62 18.20
CA ASN A 162 0.50 -3.52 19.16
C ASN A 162 -0.79 -2.68 19.28
N GLY A 163 -1.92 -3.22 18.81
CA GLY A 163 -3.20 -2.52 18.75
C GLY A 163 -3.45 -1.79 17.43
N THR A 164 -4.46 -0.94 17.41
CA THR A 164 -4.97 -0.30 16.18
C THR A 164 -4.38 1.07 15.88
N ARG A 165 -3.53 1.61 16.76
CA ARG A 165 -2.98 2.96 16.64
C ARG A 165 -2.16 3.14 15.36
N GLY A 166 -1.26 2.20 15.05
CA GLY A 166 -0.45 2.27 13.82
C GLY A 166 -1.31 2.22 12.54
N ALA A 167 -2.32 1.34 12.52
CA ALA A 167 -3.25 1.27 11.39
C ALA A 167 -4.10 2.55 11.24
N PHE A 168 -4.49 3.19 12.34
CA PHE A 168 -5.16 4.48 12.31
C PHE A 168 -4.25 5.56 11.71
N ASP A 169 -3.01 5.65 12.16
CA ASP A 169 -2.06 6.66 11.68
C ASP A 169 -1.70 6.44 10.20
N GLU A 170 -1.52 5.20 9.75
CA GLU A 170 -1.34 4.87 8.32
C GLU A 170 -2.54 5.31 7.47
N SER A 171 -3.75 5.09 7.98
CA SER A 171 -4.98 5.49 7.27
C SER A 171 -5.12 7.02 7.22
N LEU A 172 -4.70 7.72 8.28
CA LEU A 172 -4.69 9.18 8.32
C LEU A 172 -3.62 9.78 7.40
N LEU A 173 -2.42 9.20 7.36
CA LEU A 173 -1.33 9.61 6.47
C LEU A 173 -1.75 9.53 5.00
N ALA A 174 -2.55 8.53 4.64
CA ALA A 174 -3.05 8.40 3.27
C ALA A 174 -3.92 9.58 2.82
N VAL A 175 -4.59 10.29 3.73
CA VAL A 175 -5.52 11.39 3.41
C VAL A 175 -5.05 12.76 3.90
N THR A 176 -3.78 12.85 4.30
CA THR A 176 -3.12 14.07 4.76
C THR A 176 -2.12 14.54 3.71
N ASP A 177 -1.83 15.85 3.67
CA ASP A 177 -0.79 16.39 2.79
C ASP A 177 0.53 15.61 2.92
N TYR A 178 1.01 15.11 1.78
CA TYR A 178 2.23 14.31 1.70
C TYR A 178 3.49 15.16 1.92
N GLY A 179 3.39 16.48 1.80
CA GLY A 179 4.53 17.40 1.87
C GLY A 179 5.37 17.45 0.60
N PHE A 180 4.85 16.88 -0.49
CA PHE A 180 5.40 16.97 -1.84
C PHE A 180 4.29 16.73 -2.87
N ARG A 181 4.50 17.20 -4.09
CA ARG A 181 3.62 16.88 -5.22
C ARG A 181 4.26 15.79 -6.07
N LEU A 182 3.46 15.04 -6.81
CA LEU A 182 3.99 14.00 -7.70
C LEU A 182 4.92 14.56 -8.78
N GLN A 183 4.66 15.78 -9.26
CA GLN A 183 5.51 16.47 -10.24
C GLN A 183 6.92 16.75 -9.71
N ASP A 184 7.10 16.74 -8.39
CA ASP A 184 8.41 16.98 -7.75
C ASP A 184 9.28 15.70 -7.73
N ILE A 185 8.75 14.54 -8.14
CA ILE A 185 9.46 13.26 -8.14
C ILE A 185 10.22 13.07 -9.45
N GLN A 186 11.55 13.09 -9.38
CA GLN A 186 12.42 12.95 -10.55
C GLN A 186 12.95 11.53 -10.77
N ALA A 187 12.73 10.63 -9.80
CA ALA A 187 13.11 9.22 -9.90
C ALA A 187 12.17 8.47 -10.87
N PRO A 188 12.69 7.50 -11.64
CA PRO A 188 11.84 6.64 -12.48
C PRO A 188 10.87 5.79 -11.63
N ILE A 189 9.59 5.83 -11.99
CA ILE A 189 8.52 5.07 -11.34
C ILE A 189 7.96 4.04 -12.32
N GLN A 190 7.85 2.80 -11.88
CA GLN A 190 7.07 1.75 -12.55
C GLN A 190 5.73 1.62 -11.84
N LEU A 191 4.62 1.80 -12.55
CA LEU A 191 3.28 1.71 -11.99
C LEU A 191 2.51 0.56 -12.66
N TRP A 192 1.98 -0.36 -11.88
CA TRP A 192 1.15 -1.45 -12.38
C TRP A 192 -0.20 -1.43 -11.69
N HIS A 193 -1.28 -1.36 -12.46
CA HIS A 193 -2.62 -1.24 -11.90
C HIS A 193 -3.65 -2.10 -12.63
N GLY A 194 -4.54 -2.72 -11.86
CA GLY A 194 -5.64 -3.52 -12.38
C GLY A 194 -6.86 -2.62 -12.61
N GLU A 195 -7.43 -2.62 -13.82
CA GLU A 195 -8.58 -1.75 -14.09
C GLU A 195 -9.87 -2.24 -13.42
N ALA A 196 -9.91 -3.49 -12.98
CA ALA A 196 -11.02 -4.05 -12.20
C ALA A 196 -10.85 -3.87 -10.68
N ASP A 197 -9.80 -3.16 -10.24
CA ASP A 197 -9.55 -2.88 -8.81
C ASP A 197 -10.66 -2.01 -8.21
N GLN A 198 -11.31 -2.52 -7.15
CA GLN A 198 -12.37 -1.81 -6.43
C GLN A 198 -11.89 -1.19 -5.10
N ASN A 199 -10.65 -1.48 -4.68
CA ASN A 199 -10.04 -0.89 -3.50
C ASN A 199 -9.38 0.44 -3.84
N VAL A 200 -8.64 0.47 -4.95
CA VAL A 200 -7.99 1.67 -5.48
C VAL A 200 -8.51 1.89 -6.89
N PRO A 201 -9.42 2.86 -7.09
CA PRO A 201 -9.97 3.20 -8.40
C PRO A 201 -8.87 3.49 -9.43
N VAL A 202 -9.05 2.99 -10.66
CA VAL A 202 -8.04 3.11 -11.74
C VAL A 202 -7.74 4.57 -12.09
N GLU A 203 -8.70 5.47 -11.89
CA GLU A 203 -8.57 6.92 -12.10
C GLU A 203 -7.42 7.50 -11.26
N MET A 204 -7.19 6.97 -10.06
CA MET A 204 -6.08 7.42 -9.22
C MET A 204 -4.72 7.02 -9.80
N ALA A 205 -4.63 5.82 -10.40
CA ALA A 205 -3.44 5.37 -11.10
C ALA A 205 -3.18 6.15 -12.39
N ARG A 206 -4.22 6.44 -13.17
CA ARG A 206 -4.10 7.28 -14.39
C ARG A 206 -3.69 8.71 -14.07
N PHE A 207 -4.22 9.28 -13.00
CA PHE A 207 -3.75 10.58 -12.55
C PHE A 207 -2.29 10.52 -12.14
N ALA A 208 -1.88 9.53 -11.34
CA ALA A 208 -0.50 9.40 -10.91
C ALA A 208 0.46 9.28 -12.11
N GLU A 209 0.12 8.48 -13.12
CA GLU A 209 0.85 8.41 -14.39
C GLU A 209 0.98 9.80 -15.04
N SER A 210 -0.11 10.55 -15.14
CA SER A 210 -0.10 11.89 -15.76
C SER A 210 0.69 12.95 -14.98
N ALA A 211 0.76 12.81 -13.65
CA ALA A 211 1.39 13.77 -12.76
C ALA A 211 2.88 13.48 -12.52
N LEU A 212 3.30 12.22 -12.64
CA LEU A 212 4.68 11.80 -12.44
C LEU A 212 5.52 12.07 -13.70
N PRO A 213 6.61 12.86 -13.63
CA PRO A 213 7.42 13.20 -14.81
C PRO A 213 8.08 12.01 -15.52
N LYS A 214 8.34 10.92 -14.79
CA LYS A 214 9.03 9.72 -15.29
C LYS A 214 8.33 8.45 -14.84
N CYS A 215 7.07 8.31 -15.23
CA CYS A 215 6.27 7.12 -14.95
C CYS A 215 6.16 6.23 -16.20
N GLU A 216 6.43 4.95 -16.03
CA GLU A 216 6.03 3.90 -16.98
C GLU A 216 4.89 3.12 -16.33
N ALA A 217 3.69 3.22 -16.89
CA ALA A 217 2.51 2.57 -16.34
C ALA A 217 2.03 1.40 -17.20
N GLY A 218 1.66 0.30 -16.55
CA GLY A 218 0.98 -0.84 -17.13
C GLY A 218 -0.41 -1.00 -16.52
N PHE A 219 -1.46 -0.93 -17.36
CA PHE A 219 -2.84 -1.16 -16.95
C PHE A 219 -3.31 -2.55 -17.41
N TYR A 220 -3.96 -3.28 -16.51
CA TYR A 220 -4.36 -4.66 -16.71
C TYR A 220 -5.90 -4.76 -16.63
N PRO A 221 -6.61 -4.78 -17.76
CA PRO A 221 -8.08 -4.66 -17.79
C PRO A 221 -8.83 -5.72 -16.99
N ASN A 222 -8.28 -6.94 -16.93
CA ASN A 222 -8.93 -8.10 -16.33
C ASN A 222 -8.40 -8.45 -14.94
N GLU A 223 -7.62 -7.56 -14.32
CA GLU A 223 -7.01 -7.81 -13.03
C GLU A 223 -7.56 -6.86 -11.97
N GLY A 224 -7.77 -7.39 -10.76
CA GLY A 224 -8.18 -6.65 -9.57
C GLY A 224 -7.00 -6.35 -8.65
N HIS A 225 -7.32 -6.02 -7.39
CA HIS A 225 -6.32 -5.65 -6.39
C HIS A 225 -5.40 -6.83 -6.03
N LEU A 226 -5.98 -8.04 -5.93
CA LEU A 226 -5.27 -9.24 -5.50
C LEU A 226 -4.69 -10.00 -6.69
N SER A 227 -5.45 -10.12 -7.77
CA SER A 227 -5.12 -10.95 -8.92
C SER A 227 -3.91 -10.43 -9.68
N LEU A 228 -3.78 -9.10 -9.80
CA LEU A 228 -2.63 -8.45 -10.41
C LEU A 228 -1.34 -8.91 -9.74
N PHE A 229 -1.21 -8.69 -8.43
CA PHE A 229 0.01 -9.07 -7.73
C PHE A 229 0.22 -10.59 -7.74
N LYS A 230 -0.84 -11.38 -7.53
CA LYS A 230 -0.74 -12.84 -7.48
C LYS A 230 -0.20 -13.43 -8.79
N LYS A 231 -0.60 -12.89 -9.93
CA LYS A 231 -0.27 -13.41 -11.26
C LYS A 231 1.05 -12.85 -11.80
N TYR A 232 1.34 -11.58 -11.52
CA TYR A 232 2.46 -10.87 -12.16
C TYR A 232 3.63 -10.53 -11.21
N ALA A 233 3.59 -10.94 -9.94
CA ALA A 233 4.67 -10.65 -8.98
C ALA A 233 6.08 -10.98 -9.50
N ALA A 234 6.25 -12.09 -10.22
CA ALA A 234 7.56 -12.48 -10.78
C ALA A 234 8.07 -11.47 -11.82
N GLU A 235 7.17 -10.95 -12.65
CA GLU A 235 7.45 -9.95 -13.68
C GLU A 235 7.78 -8.61 -13.05
N PHE A 236 6.97 -8.16 -12.08
CA PHE A 236 7.20 -6.90 -11.37
C PHE A 236 8.52 -6.91 -10.61
N ILE A 237 8.83 -8.00 -9.91
CA ILE A 237 10.13 -8.15 -9.22
C ILE A 237 11.27 -8.16 -10.24
N ARG A 238 11.10 -8.81 -11.39
CA ARG A 238 12.12 -8.82 -12.45
C ARG A 238 12.35 -7.43 -13.05
N ALA A 239 11.30 -6.62 -13.18
CA ALA A 239 11.44 -5.25 -13.67
C ALA A 239 12.24 -4.34 -12.72
N LEU A 240 12.38 -4.72 -11.43
CA LEU A 240 13.09 -3.96 -10.41
C LEU A 240 14.56 -4.34 -10.21
N VAL A 241 15.01 -5.46 -10.79
CA VAL A 241 16.41 -5.90 -10.76
C VAL A 241 17.19 -5.49 -11.99
#